data_AF-A0A2G9U6K1-F1
#
_entry.id   AF-A0A2G9U6K1-F1
#
_cell.length_a   1.000
_cell.length_b   1.000
_cell.length_c   1.000
_cell.angle_alpha   90.00
_cell.angle_beta   90.00
_cell.angle_gamma   90.00
#
_symmetry.space_group_name_H-M   'P 1'
#
loop_
_entity.id
_entity.type
_entity.pdbx_description
1 polymer ?
#
loop_
_entity_poly.entity_id
_entity_poly.type
_entity_poly.pdbx_seq_one_letter_code
_entity_poly.pdbx_strand_id
1 'polypeptide(L)'
;MWERKNALWERSERLSDGTGAATKSEEDLHLCKRTADGRLVDSQWAEDEEECRRRCSGWGDEAFRTFLCSRPGRVLIAIFVMLLIYLTCLFLAANRATSIMDVNNDSLPKSGVNTTRAIEVLTELCDSFEAGLISGDSCNRLCYNRDWKINDYYEGNKVVVVMKDGGQTAVFKSIHPSMDDFPRIDKQLTYDEFSDKVLDLVNDELRLGWPRHYKKHLMETLWPTLRRTPGESMNAADRASLWALLQQPEFILFRIIGTCGQFYSTEILVAFRMKGYYMNLKGKILVHIMGTLKLFYEFLNEPLQWCDVRFDNLGLSADYPKRFVLMDGDMVYTESRLRAALQGRPCATDADCTIGDCKARCTADLTCSDRTDSNLE
;
A
#
# COMPACT_ATOMS: atom_id res chain seq x y z
N MET A 1 18.42 -13.53 9.48
CA MET A 1 17.29 -14.05 8.65
C MET A 1 16.52 -12.93 7.91
N TRP A 2 16.53 -11.68 8.41
CA TRP A 2 16.06 -10.49 7.66
C TRP A 2 17.12 -9.91 6.69
N GLU A 3 18.43 -10.05 6.98
CA GLU A 3 19.49 -9.65 6.02
C GLU A 3 19.59 -10.54 4.78
N ARG A 4 19.16 -11.82 4.86
CA ARG A 4 18.99 -12.67 3.67
C ARG A 4 17.79 -12.27 2.81
N LYS A 5 16.80 -11.54 3.36
CA LYS A 5 15.76 -10.89 2.54
C LYS A 5 16.33 -9.74 1.71
N ASN A 6 17.39 -9.05 2.15
CA ASN A 6 18.10 -8.03 1.35
C ASN A 6 19.08 -8.65 0.32
N ALA A 7 19.77 -9.74 0.67
CA ALA A 7 20.79 -10.33 -0.21
C ALA A 7 20.23 -11.10 -1.42
N LEU A 8 19.02 -11.68 -1.31
CA LEU A 8 18.29 -12.22 -2.47
C LEU A 8 17.63 -11.12 -3.31
N TRP A 9 17.47 -9.92 -2.74
CA TRP A 9 16.89 -8.73 -3.36
C TRP A 9 17.88 -8.08 -4.36
N GLU A 10 19.15 -7.87 -3.97
CA GLU A 10 20.19 -7.30 -4.85
C GLU A 10 20.64 -8.24 -5.99
N ARG A 11 20.45 -9.56 -5.84
CA ARG A 11 20.87 -10.54 -6.86
C ARG A 11 19.90 -10.62 -8.04
N SER A 12 18.64 -10.21 -7.85
CA SER A 12 17.63 -10.13 -8.90
C SER A 12 17.79 -8.90 -9.80
N GLU A 13 18.41 -7.81 -9.31
CA GLU A 13 18.65 -6.59 -10.09
C GLU A 13 19.76 -6.76 -11.14
N ARG A 14 20.68 -7.72 -10.94
CA ARG A 14 21.79 -7.96 -11.88
C ARG A 14 21.44 -8.83 -13.09
N LEU A 15 20.23 -9.39 -13.16
CA LEU A 15 19.81 -10.29 -14.25
C LEU A 15 18.79 -9.65 -15.20
N SER A 16 18.31 -8.43 -14.93
CA SER A 16 17.42 -7.68 -15.85
C SER A 16 18.12 -6.55 -16.62
N ASP A 17 19.30 -6.10 -16.18
CA ASP A 17 20.09 -5.07 -16.88
C ASP A 17 21.34 -5.70 -17.50
N GLY A 18 21.16 -6.31 -18.67
CA GLY A 18 22.29 -6.95 -19.36
C GLY A 18 21.94 -7.47 -20.75
N THR A 19 21.82 -6.55 -21.71
CA THR A 19 22.07 -6.67 -23.17
C THR A 19 21.40 -5.46 -23.84
N GLY A 20 22.01 -4.65 -24.68
CA GLY A 20 23.33 -4.61 -25.30
C GLY A 20 23.30 -3.43 -26.28
N ALA A 21 24.40 -2.68 -26.29
CA ALA A 21 24.61 -1.46 -27.07
C ALA A 21 24.50 -1.65 -28.60
N ALA A 22 24.17 -0.56 -29.30
CA ALA A 22 24.54 -0.34 -30.69
C ALA A 22 25.40 0.95 -30.78
N THR A 23 26.58 0.80 -31.36
CA THR A 23 27.63 1.82 -31.58
C THR A 23 27.62 2.34 -33.03
N LYS A 24 28.39 3.43 -33.24
CA LYS A 24 28.80 4.15 -34.49
C LYS A 24 27.96 5.36 -34.89
N SER A 25 28.49 6.45 -35.44
CA SER A 25 29.78 7.19 -35.46
C SER A 25 29.58 8.28 -36.54
N GLU A 26 29.99 9.51 -36.24
CA GLU A 26 30.55 10.57 -37.11
C GLU A 26 29.93 11.02 -38.47
N GLU A 27 29.94 12.36 -38.58
CA GLU A 27 30.26 13.23 -39.74
C GLU A 27 29.18 13.88 -40.65
N ASP A 28 29.41 15.21 -40.80
CA ASP A 28 29.20 16.15 -41.92
C ASP A 28 27.95 17.04 -42.10
N LEU A 29 28.13 18.30 -41.64
CA LEU A 29 28.14 19.59 -42.37
C LEU A 29 27.37 19.73 -43.71
N HIS A 30 26.52 20.77 -43.80
CA HIS A 30 26.47 21.86 -44.81
C HIS A 30 25.05 22.50 -44.80
N LEU A 31 24.73 23.74 -45.21
CA LEU A 31 25.33 25.09 -45.32
C LEU A 31 24.28 25.95 -46.06
N CYS A 32 23.91 27.14 -45.56
CA CYS A 32 23.58 28.40 -46.30
C CYS A 32 22.64 29.31 -45.47
N LYS A 33 23.05 30.43 -44.86
CA LYS A 33 23.73 31.68 -45.30
C LYS A 33 22.71 32.79 -45.63
N ARG A 34 22.80 33.87 -44.85
CA ARG A 34 22.18 35.19 -45.08
C ARG A 34 22.66 35.76 -46.41
N THR A 35 21.80 36.47 -47.12
CA THR A 35 22.19 37.48 -48.09
C THR A 35 21.82 38.87 -47.59
N ALA A 36 22.82 39.74 -47.64
CA ALA A 36 22.66 41.17 -47.70
C ALA A 36 22.62 41.57 -49.18
N ASP A 37 21.88 42.66 -49.44
CA ASP A 37 22.05 43.61 -50.53
C ASP A 37 21.35 43.35 -51.89
N GLY A 38 20.63 44.39 -52.33
CA GLY A 38 20.61 44.78 -53.75
C GLY A 38 19.48 44.31 -54.68
N ARG A 39 18.42 45.11 -54.75
CA ARG A 39 17.66 45.54 -55.97
C ARG A 39 16.43 44.76 -56.50
N LEU A 40 15.36 45.57 -56.64
CA LEU A 40 14.31 45.67 -57.66
C LEU A 40 13.24 44.56 -57.75
N VAL A 41 12.04 44.88 -57.26
CA VAL A 41 10.77 44.43 -57.89
C VAL A 41 9.82 45.62 -57.98
N ASP A 42 9.12 45.60 -59.12
CA ASP A 42 8.51 46.67 -59.87
C ASP A 42 7.27 47.37 -59.28
N SER A 43 7.06 48.53 -59.88
CA SER A 43 6.00 49.53 -59.74
C SER A 43 4.61 49.03 -60.16
N GLN A 44 3.77 48.65 -59.20
CA GLN A 44 2.35 48.37 -59.50
C GLN A 44 1.36 48.66 -58.37
N TRP A 45 1.80 49.40 -57.34
CA TRP A 45 0.98 49.74 -56.16
C TRP A 45 0.64 51.23 -56.03
N ALA A 46 1.09 52.06 -56.99
CA ALA A 46 0.93 53.51 -56.93
C ALA A 46 -0.33 54.03 -57.66
N GLU A 47 -1.07 53.18 -58.38
CA GLU A 47 -2.27 53.59 -59.13
C GLU A 47 -3.60 53.29 -58.39
N ASP A 48 -3.60 52.42 -57.38
CA ASP A 48 -4.84 52.04 -56.65
C ASP A 48 -5.20 52.98 -55.48
N GLU A 49 -4.27 53.84 -55.05
CA GLU A 49 -4.46 54.70 -53.87
C GLU A 49 -5.38 55.90 -54.15
N GLU A 50 -5.44 56.35 -55.42
CA GLU A 50 -6.17 57.56 -55.81
C GLU A 50 -7.64 57.27 -56.18
N GLU A 51 -7.95 56.03 -56.60
CA GLU A 51 -9.32 55.57 -56.88
C GLU A 51 -10.08 55.18 -55.60
N CYS A 52 -9.38 54.67 -54.58
CA CYS A 52 -9.97 54.36 -53.28
C CYS A 52 -10.34 55.62 -52.47
N ARG A 53 -9.59 56.73 -52.67
CA ARG A 53 -9.83 58.02 -52.01
C ARG A 53 -11.12 58.70 -52.49
N ARG A 54 -11.57 58.46 -53.72
CA ARG A 54 -12.82 59.04 -54.28
C ARG A 54 -14.10 58.33 -53.84
N ARG A 55 -14.03 57.07 -53.37
CA ARG A 55 -15.21 56.24 -53.10
C ARG A 55 -15.71 56.29 -51.63
N CYS A 56 -15.03 57.05 -50.79
CA CYS A 56 -15.23 57.10 -49.34
C CYS A 56 -15.43 58.53 -48.81
N SER A 57 -16.02 59.43 -49.61
CA SER A 57 -16.41 60.78 -49.16
C SER A 57 -17.73 60.72 -48.38
N GLY A 58 -17.61 60.53 -47.07
CA GLY A 58 -18.72 60.55 -46.13
C GLY A 58 -18.50 59.49 -45.07
N TRP A 59 -18.25 59.94 -43.85
CA TRP A 59 -18.27 59.27 -42.53
C TRP A 59 -17.01 59.66 -41.76
N GLY A 60 -17.23 60.45 -40.70
CA GLY A 60 -16.20 61.07 -39.87
C GLY A 60 -15.66 60.10 -38.82
N ASP A 61 -14.35 59.83 -38.94
CA ASP A 61 -13.36 59.59 -37.88
C ASP A 61 -12.22 58.73 -38.45
N GLU A 62 -11.06 59.35 -38.66
CA GLU A 62 -9.95 58.79 -39.45
C GLU A 62 -9.24 57.58 -38.81
N ALA A 63 -9.37 57.35 -37.51
CA ALA A 63 -8.67 56.25 -36.81
C ALA A 63 -9.39 54.89 -36.90
N PHE A 64 -10.71 54.88 -37.08
CA PHE A 64 -11.51 53.63 -37.13
C PHE A 64 -11.56 53.02 -38.55
N ARG A 65 -11.31 53.83 -39.58
CA ARG A 65 -11.37 53.43 -41.00
C ARG A 65 -10.21 52.55 -41.44
N THR A 66 -9.00 52.76 -40.91
CA THR A 66 -7.80 51.98 -41.27
C THR A 66 -7.77 50.59 -40.64
N PHE A 67 -8.46 50.38 -39.52
CA PHE A 67 -8.44 49.12 -38.78
C PHE A 67 -9.44 48.07 -39.31
N LEU A 68 -10.60 48.50 -39.82
CA LEU A 68 -11.67 47.58 -40.28
C LEU A 68 -11.63 47.24 -41.78
N CYS A 69 -11.03 48.10 -42.61
CA CYS A 69 -11.04 47.95 -44.07
C CYS A 69 -9.69 47.56 -44.69
N SER A 70 -8.62 47.37 -43.90
CA SER A 70 -7.33 46.88 -44.39
C SER A 70 -7.17 45.37 -44.15
N ARG A 71 -6.62 44.62 -45.12
CA ARG A 71 -6.24 43.19 -44.96
C ARG A 71 -5.39 42.93 -43.70
N PRO A 72 -4.37 43.74 -43.35
CA PRO A 72 -3.60 43.51 -42.12
C PRO A 72 -4.42 43.75 -40.84
N GLY A 73 -5.36 44.70 -40.84
CA GLY A 73 -6.23 44.96 -39.68
C GLY A 73 -7.13 43.76 -39.36
N ARG A 74 -7.69 43.11 -40.37
CA ARG A 74 -8.49 41.88 -40.20
C ARG A 74 -7.67 40.71 -39.66
N VAL A 75 -6.40 40.58 -40.07
CA VAL A 75 -5.49 39.55 -39.55
C VAL A 75 -5.15 39.80 -38.09
N LEU A 76 -4.90 41.06 -37.69
CA LEU A 76 -4.66 41.41 -36.29
C LEU A 76 -5.86 41.13 -35.40
N ILE A 77 -7.08 41.42 -35.87
CA ILE A 77 -8.31 41.08 -35.14
C ILE A 77 -8.45 39.56 -34.99
N ALA A 78 -8.19 38.77 -36.05
CA ALA A 78 -8.25 37.32 -35.99
C ALA A 78 -7.21 36.74 -35.00
N ILE A 79 -5.99 37.28 -34.97
CA ILE A 79 -4.96 36.88 -34.00
C ILE A 79 -5.41 37.21 -32.58
N PHE A 80 -5.96 38.40 -32.34
CA PHE A 80 -6.47 38.77 -31.01
C PHE A 80 -7.62 37.88 -30.55
N VAL A 81 -8.54 37.52 -31.45
CA VAL A 81 -9.63 36.58 -31.13
C VAL A 81 -9.08 35.19 -30.82
N MET A 82 -8.11 34.68 -31.59
CA MET A 82 -7.47 33.39 -31.31
C MET A 82 -6.71 33.41 -29.97
N LEU A 83 -6.07 34.52 -29.63
CA LEU A 83 -5.35 34.69 -28.36
C LEU A 83 -6.31 34.75 -27.17
N LEU A 84 -7.45 35.44 -27.33
CA LEU A 84 -8.54 35.44 -26.34
C LEU A 84 -9.14 34.05 -26.16
N ILE A 85 -9.39 33.32 -27.25
CA ILE A 85 -9.87 31.93 -27.19
C ILE A 85 -8.83 31.05 -26.49
N TYR A 86 -7.54 31.18 -26.82
CA TYR A 86 -6.47 30.43 -26.16
C TYR A 86 -6.39 30.74 -24.65
N LEU A 87 -6.49 32.00 -24.25
CA LEU A 87 -6.50 32.40 -22.84
C LEU A 87 -7.75 31.92 -22.10
N THR A 88 -8.92 31.93 -22.73
CA THR A 88 -10.14 31.35 -22.16
C THR A 88 -10.06 29.82 -22.06
N CYS A 89 -9.44 29.14 -23.03
CA CYS A 89 -9.16 27.71 -22.97
C CYS A 89 -8.15 27.38 -21.86
N LEU A 90 -7.11 28.19 -21.68
CA LEU A 90 -6.18 28.05 -20.55
C LEU A 90 -6.88 28.26 -19.21
N PHE A 91 -7.79 29.24 -19.11
CA PHE A 91 -8.58 29.48 -17.90
C PHE A 91 -9.57 28.34 -17.62
N LEU A 92 -10.24 27.81 -18.65
CA LEU A 92 -11.13 26.64 -18.53
C LEU A 92 -10.35 25.35 -18.21
N ALA A 93 -9.15 25.18 -18.77
CA ALA A 93 -8.26 24.06 -18.47
C ALA A 93 -7.66 24.18 -17.06
N ALA A 94 -7.32 25.38 -16.60
CA ALA A 94 -6.89 25.64 -15.23
C ALA A 94 -8.03 25.37 -14.24
N ASN A 95 -9.27 25.77 -14.55
CA ASN A 95 -10.44 25.44 -13.73
C ASN A 95 -10.74 23.93 -13.72
N ARG A 96 -10.47 23.22 -14.82
CA ARG A 96 -10.51 21.75 -14.83
C ARG A 96 -9.36 21.14 -14.03
N ALA A 97 -8.17 21.73 -14.05
CA ALA A 97 -7.01 21.27 -13.28
C ALA A 97 -7.21 21.52 -11.77
N THR A 98 -7.86 22.61 -11.36
CA THR A 98 -8.27 22.84 -9.96
C THR A 98 -9.44 21.95 -9.53
N SER A 99 -10.19 21.36 -10.46
CA SER A 99 -11.17 20.30 -10.15
C SER A 99 -10.60 18.87 -10.18
N ILE A 100 -9.32 18.70 -10.53
CA ILE A 100 -8.62 17.40 -10.62
C ILE A 100 -7.44 17.31 -9.62
N MET A 101 -7.26 18.33 -8.78
CA MET A 101 -6.45 18.24 -7.56
C MET A 101 -7.33 18.51 -6.33
N ASP A 102 -8.36 17.70 -6.16
CA ASP A 102 -8.97 17.46 -4.85
C ASP A 102 -8.71 15.99 -4.48
N VAL A 103 -7.44 15.71 -4.18
CA VAL A 103 -7.08 14.60 -3.30
C VAL A 103 -7.52 15.04 -1.90
N ASN A 104 -8.80 14.86 -1.60
CA ASN A 104 -9.42 14.74 -0.28
C ASN A 104 -10.90 15.12 -0.36
N ASN A 105 -11.74 14.16 -0.76
CA ASN A 105 -13.13 14.13 -0.29
C ASN A 105 -13.74 12.74 -0.52
N ASP A 106 -13.22 11.75 0.22
CA ASP A 106 -14.11 10.76 0.83
C ASP A 106 -14.59 11.39 2.16
N SER A 107 -15.40 12.44 2.04
CA SER A 107 -16.23 13.00 3.12
C SER A 107 -17.69 12.63 2.88
N LEU A 108 -17.93 11.37 2.47
CA LEU A 108 -19.09 10.72 3.04
C LEU A 108 -18.76 10.48 4.52
N PRO A 109 -19.57 10.95 5.48
CA PRO A 109 -19.37 10.54 6.86
C PRO A 109 -19.49 9.01 6.86
N LYS A 110 -18.38 8.32 7.12
CA LYS A 110 -18.47 6.96 7.67
C LYS A 110 -19.38 7.11 8.88
N SER A 111 -20.55 6.49 8.78
CA SER A 111 -21.50 6.34 9.88
C SER A 111 -20.72 6.13 11.18
N GLY A 112 -20.92 7.03 12.13
CA GLY A 112 -20.21 7.21 13.40
C GLY A 112 -19.08 6.21 13.69
N VAL A 113 -17.84 6.60 13.38
CA VAL A 113 -16.66 5.93 13.96
C VAL A 113 -16.88 5.86 15.47
N ASN A 114 -16.85 4.65 16.03
CA ASN A 114 -17.08 4.45 17.47
C ASN A 114 -15.83 4.87 18.26
N THR A 115 -15.57 6.18 18.27
CA THR A 115 -14.40 6.79 18.92
C THR A 115 -14.40 6.52 20.43
N THR A 116 -15.58 6.44 21.05
CA THR A 116 -15.71 6.14 22.49
C THR A 116 -15.14 4.77 22.80
N ARG A 117 -15.55 3.73 22.06
CA ARG A 117 -15.03 2.37 22.26
C ARG A 117 -13.52 2.27 21.99
N ALA A 118 -13.04 2.95 20.95
CA ALA A 118 -11.61 3.00 20.65
C ALA A 118 -10.79 3.63 21.80
N ILE A 119 -11.29 4.73 22.37
CA ILE A 119 -10.66 5.41 23.51
C ILE A 119 -10.65 4.50 24.74
N GLU A 120 -11.74 3.79 25.03
CA GLU A 120 -11.81 2.83 26.15
C GLU A 120 -10.72 1.75 26.03
N VAL A 121 -10.61 1.12 24.85
CA VAL A 121 -9.62 0.07 24.59
C VAL A 121 -8.18 0.60 24.71
N LEU A 122 -7.90 1.77 24.15
CA LEU A 122 -6.57 2.40 24.28
C LEU A 122 -6.27 2.84 25.73
N THR A 123 -7.28 3.27 26.47
CA THR A 123 -7.14 3.64 27.88
C THR A 123 -6.79 2.42 28.73
N GLU A 124 -7.51 1.31 28.58
CA GLU A 124 -7.24 0.05 29.27
C GLU A 124 -5.83 -0.47 28.95
N LEU A 125 -5.44 -0.40 27.67
CA LEU A 125 -4.09 -0.75 27.23
C LEU A 125 -3.03 0.11 27.94
N CYS A 126 -3.20 1.42 27.94
CA CYS A 126 -2.23 2.34 28.53
C CYS A 126 -2.19 2.29 30.05
N ASP A 127 -3.31 2.05 30.72
CA ASP A 127 -3.35 1.78 32.17
C ASP A 127 -2.57 0.51 32.52
N SER A 128 -2.71 -0.54 31.71
CA SER A 128 -1.94 -1.78 31.86
C SER A 128 -0.44 -1.56 31.64
N PHE A 129 -0.07 -0.69 30.71
CA PHE A 129 1.32 -0.33 30.45
C PHE A 129 1.93 0.46 31.61
N GLU A 130 1.23 1.47 32.12
CA GLU A 130 1.67 2.26 33.29
C GLU A 130 1.77 1.42 34.56
N ALA A 131 0.90 0.42 34.72
CA ALA A 131 0.97 -0.56 35.80
C ALA A 131 2.12 -1.57 35.65
N GLY A 132 2.87 -1.55 34.54
CA GLY A 132 3.96 -2.48 34.26
C GLY A 132 3.51 -3.91 33.99
N LEU A 133 2.26 -4.10 33.55
CA LEU A 133 1.68 -5.42 33.23
C LEU A 133 1.96 -5.84 31.79
N ILE A 134 2.15 -4.88 30.90
CA ILE A 134 2.47 -5.07 29.48
C ILE A 134 3.66 -4.19 29.07
N SER A 135 4.24 -4.48 27.92
CA SER A 135 5.35 -3.72 27.35
C SER A 135 5.31 -3.74 25.82
N GLY A 136 6.20 -2.96 25.20
CA GLY A 136 6.31 -2.85 23.75
C GLY A 136 7.03 -1.55 23.38
N ASP A 137 7.68 -1.55 22.20
CA ASP A 137 8.48 -0.40 21.77
C ASP A 137 7.63 0.81 21.33
N SER A 138 6.35 0.59 21.04
CA SER A 138 5.41 1.65 20.69
C SER A 138 4.58 2.14 21.89
N CYS A 139 4.61 1.47 23.04
CA CYS A 139 3.79 1.83 24.19
C CYS A 139 4.08 3.24 24.71
N ASN A 140 5.35 3.64 24.84
CA ASN A 140 5.69 4.99 25.29
C ASN A 140 5.10 6.06 24.36
N ARG A 141 5.22 5.87 23.04
CA ARG A 141 4.66 6.81 22.06
C ARG A 141 3.13 6.85 22.11
N LEU A 142 2.50 5.69 22.29
CA LEU A 142 1.05 5.54 22.33
C LEU A 142 0.44 6.12 23.62
N CYS A 143 1.07 5.92 24.77
CA CYS A 143 0.47 6.15 26.08
C CYS A 143 0.94 7.43 26.78
N TYR A 144 1.96 8.14 26.27
CA TYR A 144 2.53 9.30 26.95
C TYR A 144 1.55 10.47 27.15
N ASN A 145 0.87 10.92 26.08
CA ASN A 145 -0.06 12.06 26.15
C ASN A 145 -1.54 11.65 26.19
N ARG A 146 -1.86 10.42 25.79
CA ARG A 146 -3.23 9.89 25.64
C ARG A 146 -4.20 10.77 24.82
N ASP A 147 -3.68 11.66 23.97
CA ASP A 147 -4.46 12.47 23.02
C ASP A 147 -4.50 11.79 21.65
N TRP A 148 -5.35 10.75 21.53
CA TRP A 148 -5.42 9.93 20.33
C TRP A 148 -6.34 10.54 19.26
N LYS A 149 -5.78 10.83 18.10
CA LYS A 149 -6.53 11.27 16.92
C LYS A 149 -6.99 10.08 16.10
N ILE A 150 -8.07 9.45 16.53
CA ILE A 150 -8.64 8.25 15.89
C ILE A 150 -9.30 8.62 14.57
N ASN A 151 -8.85 8.00 13.48
CA ASN A 151 -9.44 8.11 12.15
C ASN A 151 -10.53 7.05 11.93
N ASP A 152 -10.29 5.82 12.41
CA ASP A 152 -11.20 4.70 12.23
C ASP A 152 -11.05 3.66 13.34
N TYR A 153 -12.12 2.92 13.59
CA TYR A 153 -12.17 1.84 14.57
C TYR A 153 -13.07 0.73 14.08
N TYR A 154 -12.55 -0.50 14.11
CA TYR A 154 -13.28 -1.71 13.77
C TYR A 154 -13.11 -2.74 14.90
N GLU A 155 -14.21 -3.36 15.29
CA GLU A 155 -14.26 -4.46 16.27
C GLU A 155 -15.23 -5.51 15.72
N GLY A 156 -14.69 -6.66 15.35
CA GLY A 156 -15.42 -7.78 14.76
C GLY A 156 -14.70 -9.09 15.07
N ASN A 157 -14.17 -9.77 14.04
CA ASN A 157 -13.22 -10.88 14.22
C ASN A 157 -11.86 -10.43 14.77
N LYS A 158 -11.56 -9.14 14.67
CA LYS A 158 -10.38 -8.49 15.21
C LYS A 158 -10.71 -7.04 15.57
N VAL A 159 -9.84 -6.46 16.39
CA VAL A 159 -9.81 -5.04 16.74
C VAL A 159 -8.78 -4.33 15.88
N VAL A 160 -9.20 -3.29 15.17
CA VAL A 160 -8.32 -2.43 14.37
C VAL A 160 -8.54 -0.98 14.76
N VAL A 161 -7.48 -0.33 15.24
CA VAL A 161 -7.46 1.09 15.57
C VAL A 161 -6.59 1.81 14.54
N VAL A 162 -7.18 2.74 13.81
CA VAL A 162 -6.45 3.59 12.86
C VAL A 162 -6.41 5.01 13.42
N MET A 163 -5.22 5.55 13.65
CA MET A 163 -5.07 6.88 14.26
C MET A 163 -3.94 7.69 13.60
N LYS A 164 -3.94 9.01 13.81
CA LYS A 164 -2.84 9.88 13.39
C LYS A 164 -1.81 10.02 14.51
N ASP A 165 -0.55 9.81 14.15
CA ASP A 165 0.58 9.87 15.05
C ASP A 165 1.75 10.61 14.38
N GLY A 166 2.09 11.80 14.86
CA GLY A 166 3.18 12.62 14.32
C GLY A 166 3.01 13.04 12.85
N GLY A 167 1.77 13.12 12.36
CA GLY A 167 1.46 13.43 10.95
C GLY A 167 1.42 12.20 10.02
N GLN A 168 1.80 11.02 10.52
CA GLN A 168 1.62 9.75 9.83
C GLN A 168 0.38 9.04 10.36
N THR A 169 -0.15 8.07 9.61
CA THR A 169 -1.22 7.20 10.12
C THR A 169 -0.58 5.98 10.75
N ALA A 170 -1.08 5.53 11.90
CA ALA A 170 -0.67 4.29 12.52
C ALA A 170 -1.88 3.35 12.56
N VAL A 171 -1.64 2.07 12.27
CA VAL A 171 -2.65 1.01 12.35
C VAL A 171 -2.20 0.06 13.44
N PHE A 172 -3.03 -0.09 14.47
CA PHE A 172 -2.86 -1.06 15.55
C PHE A 172 -3.91 -2.13 15.42
N LYS A 173 -3.48 -3.39 15.51
CA LYS A 173 -4.35 -4.55 15.36
C LYS A 173 -4.20 -5.48 16.56
N SER A 174 -5.29 -6.12 16.95
CA SER A 174 -5.30 -7.25 17.87
C SER A 174 -6.51 -8.14 17.61
N ILE A 175 -6.45 -9.44 17.91
CA ILE A 175 -7.64 -10.32 17.82
C ILE A 175 -8.67 -10.04 18.93
N HIS A 176 -8.23 -9.50 20.07
CA HIS A 176 -9.09 -9.18 21.21
C HIS A 176 -8.84 -7.74 21.69
N PRO A 177 -9.86 -7.07 22.22
CA PRO A 177 -9.71 -5.71 22.74
C PRO A 177 -8.89 -5.69 24.03
N SER A 178 -9.09 -6.66 24.92
CA SER A 178 -8.41 -6.73 26.22
C SER A 178 -7.28 -7.76 26.23
N MET A 179 -6.28 -7.50 27.07
CA MET A 179 -5.20 -8.44 27.35
C MET A 179 -5.70 -9.67 28.11
N ASP A 180 -6.78 -9.54 28.89
CA ASP A 180 -7.33 -10.62 29.70
C ASP A 180 -8.01 -11.72 28.88
N ASP A 181 -8.37 -11.42 27.64
CA ASP A 181 -8.96 -12.38 26.70
C ASP A 181 -7.93 -13.37 26.13
N PHE A 182 -6.63 -13.08 26.31
CA PHE A 182 -5.57 -13.97 25.85
C PHE A 182 -5.23 -15.06 26.88
N PRO A 183 -4.84 -16.27 26.43
CA PRO A 183 -4.37 -17.33 27.31
C PRO A 183 -3.19 -16.85 28.17
N ARG A 184 -3.34 -16.95 29.48
CA ARG A 184 -2.28 -16.52 30.42
C ARG A 184 -1.11 -17.48 30.40
N ILE A 185 0.09 -16.93 30.52
CA ILE A 185 1.31 -17.71 30.70
C ILE A 185 1.70 -17.79 32.18
N ASP A 186 2.29 -18.93 32.57
CA ASP A 186 2.83 -19.10 33.90
C ASP A 186 3.99 -18.11 34.15
N LYS A 187 3.85 -17.33 35.22
CA LYS A 187 4.80 -16.29 35.62
C LYS A 187 6.11 -16.87 36.16
N GLN A 188 6.12 -18.14 36.58
CA GLN A 188 7.26 -18.80 37.20
C GLN A 188 8.23 -19.42 36.18
N LEU A 189 7.92 -19.37 34.89
CA LEU A 189 8.81 -19.92 33.86
C LEU A 189 10.17 -19.23 33.87
N THR A 190 11.23 -20.01 33.72
CA THR A 190 12.55 -19.47 33.40
C THR A 190 12.56 -18.91 31.98
N TYR A 191 13.55 -18.07 31.65
CA TYR A 191 13.70 -17.56 30.29
C TYR A 191 13.87 -18.70 29.26
N ASP A 192 14.60 -19.76 29.63
CA ASP A 192 14.86 -20.88 28.74
C ASP A 192 13.59 -21.67 28.44
N GLU A 193 12.79 -22.00 29.46
CA GLU A 193 11.49 -22.66 29.32
C GLU A 193 10.48 -21.80 28.54
N PHE A 194 10.46 -20.49 28.79
CA PHE A 194 9.64 -19.56 28.03
C PHE A 194 10.01 -19.56 26.54
N SER A 195 11.31 -19.45 26.24
CA SER A 195 11.79 -19.45 24.87
C SER A 195 11.55 -20.78 24.14
N ASP A 196 11.56 -21.91 24.86
CA ASP A 196 11.18 -23.22 24.31
C ASP A 196 9.69 -23.24 23.94
N LYS A 197 8.80 -22.73 24.82
CA LYS A 197 7.38 -22.60 24.50
C LYS A 197 7.11 -21.68 23.30
N VAL A 198 7.85 -20.58 23.19
CA VAL A 198 7.76 -19.68 22.02
C VAL A 198 8.17 -20.41 20.75
N LEU A 199 9.26 -21.17 20.79
CA LEU A 199 9.72 -21.97 19.65
C LEU A 199 8.69 -23.02 19.25
N ASP A 200 8.11 -23.72 20.22
CA ASP A 200 7.08 -24.75 19.98
C ASP A 200 5.85 -24.11 19.31
N LEU A 201 5.36 -22.99 19.83
CA LEU A 201 4.22 -22.26 19.24
C LEU A 201 4.49 -21.83 17.80
N VAL A 202 5.64 -21.22 17.54
CA VAL A 202 6.02 -20.80 16.19
C VAL A 202 6.14 -21.99 15.24
N ASN A 203 6.67 -23.12 15.72
CA ASN A 203 6.75 -24.36 14.94
C ASN A 203 5.39 -25.00 14.71
N ASP A 204 4.47 -24.93 15.66
CA ASP A 204 3.11 -25.42 15.49
C ASP A 204 2.35 -24.59 14.45
N GLU A 205 2.57 -23.27 14.45
CA GLU A 205 1.89 -22.35 13.55
C GLU A 205 2.46 -22.38 12.13
N LEU A 206 3.78 -22.35 11.98
CA LEU A 206 4.40 -22.32 10.66
C LEU A 206 4.78 -23.70 10.12
N ARG A 207 4.96 -24.71 10.98
CA ARG A 207 5.42 -26.07 10.61
C ARG A 207 6.73 -26.14 9.82
N LEU A 208 7.56 -25.10 9.92
CA LEU A 208 8.86 -24.99 9.24
C LEU A 208 10.01 -25.72 9.97
N GLY A 209 9.78 -26.22 11.19
CA GLY A 209 10.75 -27.01 11.94
C GLY A 209 12.01 -26.23 12.35
N TRP A 210 11.86 -25.05 12.95
CA TRP A 210 12.99 -24.28 13.45
C TRP A 210 13.83 -25.09 14.44
N PRO A 211 15.15 -25.19 14.19
CA PRO A 211 16.05 -25.86 15.12
C PRO A 211 16.18 -25.13 16.46
N ARG A 212 16.23 -25.89 17.56
CA ARG A 212 16.41 -25.35 18.93
C ARG A 212 17.64 -24.46 19.11
N HIS A 213 18.72 -24.70 18.36
CA HIS A 213 19.93 -23.87 18.46
C HIS A 213 19.77 -22.45 17.88
N TYR A 214 18.74 -22.20 17.05
CA TYR A 214 18.41 -20.86 16.56
C TYR A 214 17.41 -20.11 17.46
N LYS A 215 17.03 -20.67 18.61
CA LYS A 215 16.08 -20.09 19.57
C LYS A 215 16.41 -18.65 19.95
N LYS A 216 17.68 -18.35 20.24
CA LYS A 216 18.12 -16.97 20.53
C LYS A 216 17.81 -16.01 19.38
N HIS A 217 18.12 -16.41 18.14
CA HIS A 217 17.85 -15.57 16.97
C HIS A 217 16.35 -15.39 16.72
N LEU A 218 15.55 -16.43 16.97
CA LEU A 218 14.09 -16.35 16.88
C LEU A 218 13.55 -15.33 17.90
N MET A 219 13.96 -15.43 19.17
CA MET A 219 13.56 -14.50 20.23
C MET A 219 13.94 -13.05 19.88
N GLU A 220 15.16 -12.82 19.42
CA GLU A 220 15.64 -11.50 18.98
C GLU A 220 14.91 -10.95 17.75
N THR A 221 14.31 -11.83 16.93
CA THR A 221 13.52 -11.46 15.76
C THR A 221 12.09 -11.10 16.16
N LEU A 222 11.48 -11.89 17.06
CA LEU A 222 10.10 -11.69 17.54
C LEU A 222 10.00 -10.52 18.52
N TRP A 223 11.03 -10.29 19.33
CA TRP A 223 11.07 -9.20 20.31
C TRP A 223 12.35 -8.36 20.15
N PRO A 224 12.36 -7.40 19.19
CA PRO A 224 13.55 -6.62 18.85
C PRO A 224 14.19 -5.86 20.02
N THR A 225 13.43 -5.59 21.09
CA THR A 225 13.94 -4.99 22.33
C THR A 225 15.12 -5.80 22.91
N LEU A 226 15.11 -7.13 22.81
CA LEU A 226 16.22 -7.98 23.25
C LEU A 226 17.55 -7.68 22.53
N ARG A 227 17.48 -7.23 21.27
CA ARG A 227 18.68 -6.82 20.53
C ARG A 227 19.19 -5.45 20.96
N ARG A 228 18.30 -4.59 21.46
CA ARG A 228 18.60 -3.21 21.89
C ARG A 228 19.18 -3.16 23.31
N THR A 229 18.83 -4.13 24.16
CA THR A 229 19.34 -4.26 25.54
C THR A 229 20.09 -5.59 25.75
N PRO A 230 21.30 -5.75 25.18
CA PRO A 230 22.05 -7.00 25.32
C PRO A 230 22.38 -7.29 26.78
N GLY A 231 21.99 -8.48 27.26
CA GLY A 231 22.26 -8.93 28.62
C GLY A 231 21.13 -8.67 29.62
N GLU A 232 20.11 -7.90 29.24
CA GLU A 232 18.88 -7.76 30.01
C GLU A 232 17.92 -8.90 29.65
N SER A 233 17.40 -9.58 30.67
CA SER A 233 16.42 -10.65 30.48
C SER A 233 15.01 -10.08 30.34
N MET A 234 14.17 -10.71 29.54
CA MET A 234 12.75 -10.33 29.41
C MET A 234 12.06 -10.37 30.78
N ASN A 235 11.44 -9.25 31.15
CA ASN A 235 10.65 -9.14 32.37
C ASN A 235 9.27 -9.81 32.19
N ALA A 236 8.44 -9.82 33.24
CA ALA A 236 7.13 -10.46 33.18
C ALA A 236 6.18 -9.80 32.16
N ALA A 237 6.28 -8.48 31.99
CA ALA A 237 5.47 -7.71 31.04
C ALA A 237 5.84 -8.01 29.58
N ASP A 238 7.14 -8.16 29.29
CA ASP A 238 7.65 -8.57 27.99
C ASP A 238 7.14 -9.96 27.61
N ARG A 239 7.19 -10.90 28.56
CA ARG A 239 6.71 -12.27 28.33
C ARG A 239 5.20 -12.31 28.12
N ALA A 240 4.44 -11.57 28.92
CA ALA A 240 2.99 -11.48 28.77
C ALA A 240 2.62 -10.92 27.39
N SER A 241 3.23 -9.79 27.00
CA SER A 241 2.96 -9.11 25.73
C SER A 241 3.35 -9.96 24.54
N LEU A 242 4.56 -10.52 24.52
CA LEU A 242 5.00 -11.42 23.46
C LEU A 242 4.12 -12.67 23.37
N TRP A 243 3.72 -13.24 24.50
CA TRP A 243 2.84 -14.41 24.51
C TRP A 243 1.47 -14.10 23.89
N ALA A 244 0.83 -12.98 24.23
CA ALA A 244 -0.43 -12.58 23.61
C ALA A 244 -0.29 -12.31 22.10
N LEU A 245 0.82 -11.71 21.67
CA LEU A 245 1.09 -11.45 20.25
C LEU A 245 1.29 -12.73 19.45
N LEU A 246 1.96 -13.74 20.00
CA LEU A 246 2.20 -15.02 19.33
C LEU A 246 0.91 -15.81 19.07
N GLN A 247 -0.15 -15.59 19.84
CA GLN A 247 -1.46 -16.20 19.60
C GLN A 247 -2.19 -15.64 18.37
N GLN A 248 -1.57 -14.68 17.67
CA GLN A 248 -2.15 -14.00 16.53
C GLN A 248 -1.33 -14.38 15.28
N PRO A 249 -1.87 -15.17 14.35
CA PRO A 249 -1.13 -15.64 13.18
C PRO A 249 -0.51 -14.50 12.35
N GLU A 250 -1.24 -13.38 12.21
CA GLU A 250 -0.75 -12.17 11.53
C GLU A 250 0.55 -11.62 12.14
N PHE A 251 0.76 -11.72 13.45
CA PHE A 251 1.96 -11.21 14.10
C PHE A 251 3.22 -11.96 13.63
N ILE A 252 3.11 -13.26 13.42
CA ILE A 252 4.22 -14.12 12.97
C ILE A 252 4.47 -13.93 11.46
N LEU A 253 3.40 -13.74 10.68
CA LEU A 253 3.47 -13.63 9.22
C LEU A 253 3.89 -12.24 8.74
N PHE A 254 3.40 -11.18 9.39
CA PHE A 254 3.54 -9.82 8.90
C PHE A 254 4.83 -9.14 9.35
N ARG A 255 5.17 -8.08 8.63
CA ARG A 255 6.24 -7.18 9.03
C ARG A 255 5.70 -6.22 10.08
N ILE A 256 6.17 -6.39 11.31
CA ILE A 256 5.79 -5.56 12.45
C ILE A 256 6.67 -4.31 12.50
N ILE A 257 6.03 -3.15 12.67
CA ILE A 257 6.70 -1.85 12.86
C ILE A 257 6.95 -1.59 14.35
N GLY A 258 5.99 -1.99 15.19
CA GLY A 258 6.13 -1.91 16.63
C GLY A 258 4.98 -2.61 17.36
N THR A 259 5.10 -2.71 18.67
CA THR A 259 4.13 -3.42 19.52
C THR A 259 3.78 -2.62 20.76
N CYS A 260 2.59 -2.87 21.31
CA CYS A 260 2.23 -2.49 22.66
C CYS A 260 1.22 -3.46 23.25
N GLY A 261 1.63 -4.25 24.26
CA GLY A 261 0.80 -5.30 24.84
C GLY A 261 0.32 -6.30 23.80
N GLN A 262 -1.00 -6.51 23.74
CA GLN A 262 -1.68 -7.36 22.75
C GLN A 262 -1.78 -6.75 21.35
N PHE A 263 -1.44 -5.47 21.18
CA PHE A 263 -1.52 -4.79 19.89
C PHE A 263 -0.18 -4.81 19.17
N TYR A 264 -0.23 -5.10 17.88
CA TYR A 264 0.90 -4.90 16.97
C TYR A 264 0.55 -3.86 15.91
N SER A 265 1.58 -3.17 15.43
CA SER A 265 1.46 -2.18 14.37
C SER A 265 2.11 -2.67 13.08
N THR A 266 1.40 -2.51 11.98
CA THR A 266 1.86 -2.88 10.63
C THR A 266 2.06 -1.65 9.75
N GLU A 267 2.65 -1.85 8.57
CA GLU A 267 2.68 -0.80 7.56
C GLU A 267 1.27 -0.34 7.17
N ILE A 268 1.17 0.93 6.77
CA ILE A 268 -0.07 1.52 6.32
C ILE A 268 -0.33 1.03 4.90
N LEU A 269 -1.47 0.39 4.71
CA LEU A 269 -1.93 -0.08 3.42
C LEU A 269 -3.19 0.69 3.03
N VAL A 270 -3.25 1.12 1.78
CA VAL A 270 -4.48 1.68 1.20
C VAL A 270 -5.31 0.53 0.69
N ALA A 271 -6.47 0.30 1.32
CA ALA A 271 -7.38 -0.78 0.94
C ALA A 271 -7.71 -0.72 -0.55
N PHE A 272 -7.45 -1.83 -1.25
CA PHE A 272 -7.75 -1.92 -2.65
C PHE A 272 -9.23 -2.27 -2.83
N ARG A 273 -10.01 -1.29 -3.30
CA ARG A 273 -11.38 -1.51 -3.73
C ARG A 273 -11.45 -1.47 -5.24
N MET A 274 -11.97 -2.54 -5.83
CA MET A 274 -12.23 -2.63 -7.27
C MET A 274 -13.29 -1.60 -7.69
N LYS A 275 -12.90 -0.35 -7.94
CA LYS A 275 -13.78 0.65 -8.57
C LYS A 275 -14.03 0.23 -10.03
N GLY A 276 -15.25 0.47 -10.55
CA GLY A 276 -15.65 0.04 -11.90
C GLY A 276 -14.72 0.44 -13.05
N TYR A 277 -13.93 1.51 -12.87
CA TYR A 277 -12.89 1.94 -13.82
C TYR A 277 -11.75 0.93 -14.02
N TYR A 278 -11.43 0.12 -13.00
CA TYR A 278 -10.38 -0.90 -13.05
C TYR A 278 -10.75 -2.13 -13.91
N MET A 279 -12.01 -2.26 -14.32
CA MET A 279 -12.45 -3.32 -15.25
C MET A 279 -11.80 -3.25 -16.62
N ASN A 280 -11.29 -2.08 -17.02
CA ASN A 280 -10.51 -1.89 -18.26
C ASN A 280 -9.00 -2.12 -18.09
N LEU A 281 -8.53 -2.33 -16.85
CA LEU A 281 -7.11 -2.47 -16.48
C LEU A 281 -6.73 -3.89 -16.05
N LYS A 282 -7.53 -4.90 -16.41
CA LYS A 282 -7.39 -6.31 -16.00
C LYS A 282 -5.94 -6.83 -16.11
N GLY A 283 -5.24 -6.47 -17.18
CA GLY A 283 -3.85 -6.90 -17.40
C GLY A 283 -2.85 -6.35 -16.38
N LYS A 284 -2.97 -5.08 -15.99
CA LYS A 284 -2.06 -4.46 -14.99
C LYS A 284 -2.32 -5.00 -13.58
N ILE A 285 -3.57 -5.23 -13.23
CA ILE A 285 -3.96 -5.81 -11.94
C ILE A 285 -3.43 -7.23 -11.81
N LEU A 286 -3.56 -8.04 -12.85
CA LEU A 286 -3.04 -9.41 -12.87
C LEU A 286 -1.53 -9.46 -12.64
N VAL A 287 -0.76 -8.55 -13.27
CA VAL A 287 0.70 -8.44 -13.06
C VAL A 287 1.04 -8.09 -11.61
N HIS A 288 0.31 -7.16 -11.00
CA HIS A 288 0.54 -6.77 -9.61
C HIS A 288 0.17 -7.88 -8.62
N ILE A 289 -0.88 -8.66 -8.89
CA ILE A 289 -1.26 -9.85 -8.12
C ILE A 289 -0.24 -10.97 -8.31
N MET A 290 0.32 -11.12 -9.52
CA MET A 290 1.34 -12.13 -9.80
C MET A 290 2.59 -11.93 -8.94
N GLY A 291 2.97 -10.68 -8.64
CA GLY A 291 4.04 -10.37 -7.68
C GLY A 291 3.70 -10.76 -6.23
N THR A 292 2.43 -10.74 -5.85
CA THR A 292 1.94 -11.24 -4.58
C THR A 292 1.91 -12.77 -4.57
N LEU A 293 1.38 -13.41 -5.62
CA LEU A 293 1.38 -14.86 -5.79
C LEU A 293 2.80 -15.44 -5.80
N LYS A 294 3.77 -14.76 -6.42
CA LYS A 294 5.18 -15.18 -6.36
C LYS A 294 5.69 -15.28 -4.92
N LEU A 295 5.28 -14.37 -4.03
CA LEU A 295 5.60 -14.46 -2.60
C LEU A 295 4.98 -15.71 -1.97
N PHE A 296 3.72 -16.02 -2.31
CA PHE A 296 3.05 -17.24 -1.84
C PHE A 296 3.79 -18.50 -2.28
N TYR A 297 4.32 -18.55 -3.50
CA TYR A 297 5.03 -19.74 -4.00
C TYR A 297 6.48 -19.86 -3.53
N GLU A 298 7.18 -18.75 -3.32
CA GLU A 298 8.62 -18.73 -2.98
C GLU A 298 8.90 -18.51 -1.48
N PHE A 299 7.88 -18.49 -0.63
CA PHE A 299 8.06 -18.26 0.81
C PHE A 299 8.82 -19.42 1.46
N LEU A 300 10.06 -19.21 1.89
CA LEU A 300 10.83 -20.14 2.74
C LEU A 300 10.90 -21.61 2.27
N ASN A 301 10.76 -21.88 0.96
CA ASN A 301 10.62 -23.22 0.37
C ASN A 301 9.34 -23.99 0.78
N GLU A 302 8.34 -23.30 1.31
CA GLU A 302 7.03 -23.84 1.65
C GLU A 302 5.93 -22.87 1.24
N PRO A 303 5.07 -23.23 0.27
CA PRO A 303 4.13 -22.27 -0.29
C PRO A 303 3.05 -21.91 0.74
N LEU A 304 2.68 -20.64 0.76
CA LEU A 304 1.58 -20.14 1.58
C LEU A 304 0.23 -20.43 0.87
N GLN A 305 -0.73 -20.89 1.65
CA GLN A 305 -2.11 -21.19 1.27
C GLN A 305 -3.01 -20.13 1.87
N TRP A 306 -3.77 -19.43 1.03
CA TRP A 306 -4.65 -18.37 1.48
C TRP A 306 -6.10 -18.82 1.33
N CYS A 307 -6.81 -18.87 2.46
CA CYS A 307 -8.16 -19.39 2.56
C CYS A 307 -9.21 -18.29 2.75
N ASP A 308 -8.89 -17.04 2.43
CA ASP A 308 -9.84 -15.92 2.43
C ASP A 308 -9.48 -14.93 1.31
N VAL A 309 -9.50 -15.41 0.07
CA VAL A 309 -8.96 -14.69 -1.09
C VAL A 309 -9.97 -13.64 -1.55
N ARG A 310 -9.81 -12.41 -1.07
CA ARG A 310 -10.68 -11.28 -1.44
C ARG A 310 -9.85 -10.04 -1.79
N PHE A 311 -10.29 -9.30 -2.79
CA PHE A 311 -9.66 -8.01 -3.13
C PHE A 311 -9.70 -7.01 -1.98
N ASP A 312 -10.77 -7.04 -1.18
CA ASP A 312 -10.93 -6.19 -0.01
C ASP A 312 -9.92 -6.52 1.10
N ASN A 313 -9.30 -7.70 1.08
CA ASN A 313 -8.23 -8.11 1.98
C ASN A 313 -6.83 -7.75 1.45
N LEU A 314 -6.75 -7.13 0.26
CA LEU A 314 -5.51 -6.63 -0.32
C LEU A 314 -5.43 -5.11 -0.21
N GLY A 315 -4.22 -4.63 0.01
CA GLY A 315 -3.92 -3.21 0.07
C GLY A 315 -2.69 -2.86 -0.74
N LEU A 316 -2.56 -1.60 -1.09
CA LEU A 316 -1.37 -1.05 -1.73
C LEU A 316 -0.51 -0.36 -0.65
N SER A 317 0.76 -0.73 -0.58
CA SER A 317 1.71 -0.04 0.29
C SER A 317 1.99 1.35 -0.27
N ALA A 318 2.05 2.36 0.61
CA ALA A 318 2.40 3.73 0.23
C ALA A 318 3.84 3.80 -0.33
N ASP A 319 4.74 2.99 0.22
CA ASP A 319 6.14 2.94 -0.19
C ASP A 319 6.32 2.21 -1.54
N TYR A 320 5.41 1.27 -1.85
CA TYR A 320 5.47 0.44 -3.06
C TYR A 320 4.09 0.33 -3.73
N PRO A 321 3.62 1.39 -4.45
CA PRO A 321 2.26 1.46 -5.01
C PRO A 321 2.00 0.48 -6.16
N LYS A 322 2.97 -0.37 -6.51
CA LYS A 322 2.93 -1.36 -7.60
C LYS A 322 2.83 -2.80 -7.08
N ARG A 323 2.45 -3.02 -5.83
CA ARG A 323 2.31 -4.40 -5.31
C ARG A 323 1.14 -4.48 -4.34
N PHE A 324 0.35 -5.54 -4.49
CA PHE A 324 -0.66 -5.88 -3.50
C PHE A 324 0.00 -6.56 -2.30
N VAL A 325 -0.32 -6.08 -1.11
CA VAL A 325 0.09 -6.64 0.18
C VAL A 325 -1.17 -7.11 0.88
N LEU A 326 -1.08 -8.18 1.64
CA LEU A 326 -2.18 -8.65 2.47
C LEU A 326 -2.43 -7.67 3.60
N MET A 327 -3.66 -7.18 3.70
CA MET A 327 -4.15 -6.45 4.85
C MET A 327 -4.74 -7.38 5.89
N ASP A 328 -5.28 -8.52 5.44
CA ASP A 328 -5.85 -9.56 6.29
C ASP A 328 -5.12 -10.87 6.03
N GLY A 329 -4.57 -11.46 7.08
CA GLY A 329 -3.75 -12.68 7.01
C GLY A 329 -4.17 -13.73 8.04
N ASP A 330 -5.37 -13.62 8.60
CA ASP A 330 -5.89 -14.54 9.62
C ASP A 330 -6.07 -15.98 9.09
N MET A 331 -6.42 -16.11 7.80
CA MET A 331 -6.64 -17.37 7.10
C MET A 331 -5.51 -17.66 6.10
N VAL A 332 -4.26 -17.30 6.45
CA VAL A 332 -3.06 -17.63 5.68
C VAL A 332 -2.24 -18.66 6.43
N TYR A 333 -1.92 -19.76 5.75
CA TYR A 333 -1.23 -20.91 6.34
C TYR A 333 -0.03 -21.30 5.49
N THR A 334 0.97 -21.96 6.07
CA THR A 334 1.90 -22.76 5.26
C THR A 334 1.19 -24.00 4.73
N GLU A 335 1.68 -24.58 3.64
CA GLU A 335 1.10 -25.79 3.06
C GLU A 335 0.97 -26.92 4.09
N SER A 336 2.02 -27.18 4.88
CA SER A 336 2.01 -28.23 5.90
C SER A 336 1.05 -27.88 7.04
N ARG A 337 0.94 -26.60 7.43
CA ARG A 337 -0.01 -26.16 8.45
C ARG A 337 -1.45 -26.36 8.02
N LEU A 338 -1.80 -25.98 6.79
CA LEU A 338 -3.13 -26.17 6.24
C LEU A 338 -3.44 -27.66 6.08
N ARG A 339 -2.48 -28.43 5.52
CA ARG A 339 -2.63 -29.87 5.36
C ARG A 339 -2.95 -30.53 6.70
N ALA A 340 -2.23 -30.16 7.76
CA ALA A 340 -2.49 -30.70 9.08
C ALA A 340 -3.81 -30.24 9.72
N ALA A 341 -4.36 -29.10 9.28
CA ALA A 341 -5.68 -28.63 9.73
C ALA A 341 -6.83 -29.35 9.02
N LEU A 342 -6.60 -29.85 7.80
CA LEU A 342 -7.59 -30.57 6.99
C LEU A 342 -7.45 -32.08 7.15
N GLN A 343 -6.28 -32.63 6.83
CA GLN A 343 -6.04 -34.05 6.67
C GLN A 343 -6.31 -34.82 7.96
N GLY A 344 -7.15 -35.87 7.86
CA GLY A 344 -7.50 -36.72 9.01
C GLY A 344 -8.58 -36.14 9.92
N ARG A 345 -9.09 -34.93 9.65
CA ARG A 345 -10.26 -34.39 10.35
C ARG A 345 -11.51 -35.22 10.02
N PRO A 346 -12.32 -35.62 11.02
CA PRO A 346 -13.53 -36.39 10.76
C PRO A 346 -14.56 -35.56 9.98
N CYS A 347 -15.22 -36.18 9.00
CA CYS A 347 -16.23 -35.54 8.14
C CYS A 347 -17.38 -36.51 7.81
N ALA A 348 -18.55 -35.96 7.52
CA ALA A 348 -19.67 -36.68 6.94
C ALA A 348 -19.87 -36.31 5.46
N THR A 349 -19.55 -35.07 5.10
CA THR A 349 -19.68 -34.53 3.75
C THR A 349 -18.48 -33.63 3.40
N ASP A 350 -18.29 -33.35 2.11
CA ASP A 350 -17.24 -32.43 1.65
C ASP A 350 -17.36 -31.02 2.28
N ALA A 351 -18.57 -30.60 2.67
CA ALA A 351 -18.79 -29.30 3.31
C ALA A 351 -18.10 -29.20 4.69
N ASP A 352 -17.89 -30.34 5.38
CA ASP A 352 -17.20 -30.39 6.67
C ASP A 352 -15.67 -30.18 6.52
N CYS A 353 -15.16 -30.34 5.30
CA CYS A 353 -13.75 -30.24 4.94
C CYS A 353 -13.40 -28.87 4.36
N THR A 354 -13.88 -27.81 5.01
CA THR A 354 -13.66 -26.42 4.58
C THR A 354 -12.99 -25.60 5.68
N ILE A 355 -12.07 -24.72 5.27
CA ILE A 355 -11.44 -23.70 6.09
C ILE A 355 -11.49 -22.43 5.25
N GLY A 356 -12.40 -21.50 5.58
CA GLY A 356 -12.69 -20.35 4.72
C GLY A 356 -13.04 -20.78 3.29
N ASP A 357 -12.31 -20.27 2.30
CA ASP A 357 -12.45 -20.61 0.88
C ASP A 357 -11.72 -21.91 0.49
N CYS A 358 -10.80 -22.42 1.32
CA CYS A 358 -10.06 -23.65 1.06
C CYS A 358 -10.96 -24.87 1.25
N LYS A 359 -10.96 -25.78 0.26
CA LYS A 359 -11.83 -26.95 0.18
C LYS A 359 -11.04 -28.24 0.04
N ALA A 360 -11.40 -29.24 0.84
CA ALA A 360 -10.96 -30.62 0.71
C ALA A 360 -12.16 -31.55 0.50
N ARG A 361 -11.89 -32.83 0.20
CA ARG A 361 -12.93 -33.86 0.03
C ARG A 361 -13.01 -34.74 1.27
N CYS A 362 -14.22 -35.18 1.59
CA CYS A 362 -14.43 -36.23 2.57
C CYS A 362 -14.18 -37.59 1.92
N THR A 363 -13.20 -38.31 2.45
CA THR A 363 -12.80 -39.64 1.93
C THR A 363 -13.75 -40.73 2.42
N ALA A 364 -13.63 -41.93 1.84
CA ALA A 364 -14.42 -43.09 2.25
C ALA A 364 -14.18 -43.49 3.73
N ASP A 365 -13.04 -43.11 4.31
CA ASP A 365 -12.69 -43.35 5.70
C ASP A 365 -13.32 -42.33 6.66
N LEU A 366 -14.26 -41.50 6.18
CA LEU A 366 -14.90 -40.40 6.93
C LEU A 366 -13.89 -39.40 7.47
N THR A 367 -12.81 -39.16 6.70
CA THR A 367 -11.78 -38.17 7.01
C THR A 367 -11.52 -37.25 5.84
N CYS A 368 -11.18 -35.99 6.11
CA CYS A 368 -10.85 -35.03 5.08
C CYS A 368 -9.51 -35.34 4.40
N SER A 369 -9.47 -35.13 3.09
CA SER A 369 -8.26 -35.18 2.26
C SER A 369 -7.42 -33.91 2.38
N ASP A 370 -6.37 -33.82 1.57
CA ASP A 370 -5.66 -32.56 1.32
C ASP A 370 -6.55 -31.56 0.54
N ARG A 371 -6.13 -30.29 0.54
CA ARG A 371 -6.77 -29.20 -0.23
C ARG A 371 -6.87 -29.58 -1.70
N THR A 372 -8.02 -29.31 -2.31
CA THR A 372 -8.32 -29.65 -3.71
C THR A 372 -8.43 -28.46 -4.65
N ASP A 373 -8.71 -27.27 -4.11
CA ASP A 373 -8.76 -25.99 -4.83
C ASP A 373 -7.41 -25.25 -4.73
N SER A 374 -7.27 -24.12 -5.43
CA SER A 374 -6.06 -23.29 -5.39
C SER A 374 -6.39 -21.82 -5.10
N ASN A 375 -5.37 -21.01 -4.76
CA ASN A 375 -5.53 -19.56 -4.52
C ASN A 375 -5.98 -18.76 -5.77
N LEU A 376 -6.14 -19.40 -6.94
CA LEU A 376 -6.37 -18.78 -8.25
C LEU A 376 -7.73 -19.13 -8.86
N GLU A 377 -8.52 -20.00 -8.23
CA GLU A 377 -9.82 -20.46 -8.75
C GLU A 377 -10.96 -19.46 -8.58
#